data_AF-A0A351XA32-F1
#
_entry.id   AF-A0A351XA32-F1
#
_cell.length_a   1.000
_cell.length_b   1.000
_cell.length_c   1.000
_cell.angle_alpha   90.00
_cell.angle_beta   90.00
_cell.angle_gamma   90.00
#
_symmetry.space_group_name_H-M   'P 1'
#
loop_
_entity.id
_entity.type
_entity.pdbx_description
1 polymer ?
#
loop_
_entity_poly.entity_id
_entity_poly.type
_entity_poly.pdbx_seq_one_letter_code
_entity_poly.pdbx_strand_id
1 'polypeptide(L)' 'NGIYIIDLQKTVKKLDEAYMYVRDLAADGGSIIFVGTKKQAQDSVKEEAIRCSMPYVNARWLGGML' A
#
# COMPACT_ATOMS: atom_id res chain seq x y z
N ASN A 1 -1.37 30.12 -4.61
CA ASN A 1 -2.69 29.50 -4.29
C ASN A 1 -2.94 28.25 -5.15
N GLY A 2 -2.20 27.15 -4.92
CA GLY A 2 -2.31 25.93 -5.74
C GLY A 2 -2.15 24.64 -4.94
N ILE A 3 -2.32 24.72 -3.62
CA ILE A 3 -2.28 23.56 -2.73
C ILE A 3 -3.72 23.19 -2.40
N TYR A 4 -4.13 22.00 -2.81
CA TYR A 4 -5.42 21.43 -2.46
C TYR A 4 -5.28 20.67 -1.14
N ILE A 5 -6.24 20.85 -0.24
CA ILE A 5 -6.27 20.16 1.05
C ILE A 5 -7.17 18.93 0.92
N ILE A 6 -6.66 17.78 1.36
CA ILE A 6 -7.41 16.53 1.39
C ILE A 6 -8.35 16.54 2.59
N ASP A 7 -9.60 16.12 2.37
CA ASP A 7 -10.60 15.95 3.42
C ASP A 7 -10.25 14.76 4.31
N LEU A 8 -9.81 15.06 5.53
CA LEU A 8 -9.36 14.06 6.49
C LEU A 8 -10.48 13.12 6.97
N GLN A 9 -11.74 13.56 7.01
CA GLN A 9 -12.85 12.69 7.41
C GLN A 9 -13.11 11.62 6.35
N LYS A 10 -13.05 12.00 5.06
CA LYS A 10 -13.11 11.04 3.96
C LYS A 10 -11.92 10.09 3.98
N THR A 11 -10.72 10.58 4.25
CA THR A 11 -9.52 9.74 4.37
C THR A 11 -9.67 8.69 5.47
N VAL A 12 -10.10 9.08 6.67
CA VAL A 12 -10.28 8.13 7.79
C VAL A 12 -11.30 7.06 7.43
N LYS A 13 -12.46 7.45 6.87
CA LYS A 13 -13.50 6.48 6.47
C LYS A 13 -12.99 5.50 5.41
N LYS A 14 -12.30 5.99 4.37
CA LYS A 14 -11.75 5.14 3.31
C LYS A 14 -10.59 4.27 3.76
N LEU A 15 -9.80 4.75 4.71
CA LEU A 15 -8.75 3.96 5.33
C LEU A 15 -9.32 2.79 6.13
N ASP A 16 -10.40 3.02 6.89
CA ASP A 16 -11.09 1.96 7.64
C ASP A 16 -11.68 0.89 6.71
N GLU A 17 -12.38 1.30 5.64
CA GLU A 17 -12.88 0.38 4.61
C GLU A 17 -11.75 -0.47 3.99
N ALA A 18 -10.62 0.15 3.63
CA ALA A 18 -9.46 -0.56 3.07
C ALA A 18 -8.79 -1.50 4.08
N TYR A 19 -8.69 -1.09 5.35
CA TYR A 19 -8.13 -1.90 6.41
C TYR A 19 -8.94 -3.17 6.65
N MET A 20 -10.28 -3.06 6.71
CA MET A 20 -11.15 -4.23 6.88
C MET A 20 -10.96 -5.24 5.75
N TYR A 21 -10.92 -4.77 4.50
CA TYR A 21 -10.68 -5.64 3.35
C TYR A 21 -9.31 -6.34 3.40
N VAL A 22 -8.24 -5.59 3.70
CA VAL A 22 -6.88 -6.15 3.80
C VAL A 22 -6.78 -7.18 4.93
N ARG A 23 -7.42 -6.91 6.08
CA ARG A 23 -7.49 -7.84 7.21
C ARG A 23 -8.17 -9.14 6.80
N ASP A 24 -9.33 -9.06 6.17
CA ASP A 24 -10.12 -10.24 5.80
C ASP A 24 -9.38 -11.06 4.72
N LEU A 25 -8.80 -10.40 3.71
CA LEU A 25 -7.95 -11.04 2.70
C LEU A 25 -6.76 -11.77 3.34
N ALA A 26 -6.09 -11.16 4.32
CA ALA A 26 -4.97 -11.79 5.02
C ALA A 26 -5.43 -12.98 5.89
N ALA A 27 -6.61 -12.88 6.53
CA ALA A 27 -7.18 -13.98 7.32
C ALA A 27 -7.53 -15.19 6.46
N ASP A 28 -7.94 -14.97 5.21
CA ASP A 28 -8.21 -16.01 4.22
C ASP A 28 -6.93 -16.59 3.56
N GLY A 29 -5.74 -16.17 4.00
CA GLY A 29 -4.46 -16.62 3.46
C GLY A 29 -4.08 -15.96 2.12
N GLY A 30 -4.73 -14.86 1.76
CA GLY A 30 -4.44 -14.08 0.57
C GLY A 30 -3.05 -13.43 0.63
N SER A 31 -2.44 -13.27 -0.54
CA SER A 31 -1.16 -12.57 -0.71
C SER A 31 -1.38 -11.12 -1.14
N ILE A 32 -0.59 -10.21 -0.59
CA ILE A 32 -0.67 -8.77 -0.87
C ILE A 32 0.67 -8.31 -1.43
N ILE A 33 0.68 -7.62 -2.58
CA ILE A 33 1.90 -7.01 -3.11
C ILE A 33 1.97 -5.53 -2.75
N PHE A 34 3.05 -5.12 -2.11
CA PHE A 34 3.30 -3.72 -1.77
C PHE A 34 4.05 -3.03 -2.91
N VAL A 35 3.59 -1.87 -3.38
CA VAL A 35 4.20 -1.17 -4.52
C VAL A 35 4.51 0.28 -4.18
N GLY A 36 5.77 0.69 -4.30
CA GLY A 36 6.23 2.04 -3.96
C GLY A 36 7.49 2.43 -4.71
N THR A 37 7.33 3.05 -5.88
CA THR A 37 8.46 3.30 -6.80
C THR A 37 9.09 4.68 -6.66
N LYS A 38 8.40 5.63 -6.03
CA LYS A 38 8.92 6.98 -5.74
C LYS A 38 9.98 6.92 -4.66
N LYS A 39 11.07 7.70 -4.80
CA LYS A 39 12.20 7.73 -3.85
C LYS A 39 11.77 7.83 -2.38
N GLN A 40 10.75 8.64 -2.07
CA GLN A 40 10.24 8.85 -0.71
C GLN A 40 9.49 7.64 -0.12
N ALA A 41 9.06 6.69 -0.96
CA ALA A 41 8.26 5.53 -0.55
C ALA A 41 9.04 4.20 -0.61
N GLN A 42 10.22 4.17 -1.26
CA GLN A 42 10.91 2.91 -1.57
C GLN A 42 11.30 2.12 -0.31
N ASP A 43 11.85 2.81 0.68
CA ASP A 43 12.34 2.18 1.92
C ASP A 43 11.16 1.73 2.78
N SER A 44 10.19 2.62 3.04
CA SER A 44 9.02 2.29 3.86
C SER A 44 8.19 1.14 3.29
N VAL A 45 8.00 1.08 1.97
CA VAL A 45 7.27 -0.03 1.33
C VAL A 45 8.01 -1.36 1.49
N LYS A 46 9.33 -1.36 1.29
CA LYS A 46 10.16 -2.55 1.44
C LYS A 46 10.17 -3.05 2.89
N GLU A 47 10.40 -2.14 3.84
CA GLU A 47 10.52 -2.47 5.26
C GLU A 47 9.23 -3.09 5.81
N GLU A 48 8.08 -2.49 5.53
CA GLU A 48 6.79 -2.99 6.04
C GLU A 48 6.39 -4.32 5.37
N ALA A 49 6.64 -4.48 4.07
CA ALA A 49 6.38 -5.74 3.37
C ALA A 49 7.24 -6.88 3.92
N ILE A 50 8.53 -6.63 4.19
CA ILE A 50 9.42 -7.61 4.83
C ILE A 50 8.91 -7.95 6.25
N ARG A 51 8.47 -6.95 7.02
CA ARG A 51 7.96 -7.19 8.39
C ARG A 51 6.76 -8.13 8.42
N CYS A 52 5.88 -8.06 7.42
CA CYS A 52 4.72 -8.94 7.30
C CYS A 52 4.93 -10.13 6.34
N SER A 53 6.16 -10.38 5.88
CA SER A 53 6.50 -11.48 4.96
C SER A 53 5.69 -11.50 3.64
N MET A 54 5.42 -10.31 3.09
CA MET A 54 4.69 -10.12 1.84
C MET A 54 5.59 -9.67 0.69
N PRO A 55 5.24 -9.96 -0.58
CA PRO A 55 6.00 -9.50 -1.74
C PRO A 55 5.94 -7.96 -1.91
N TYR A 56 6.99 -7.37 -2.49
CA TYR A 56 7.03 -5.94 -2.77
C TYR A 56 7.76 -5.58 -4.07
N VAL A 57 7.43 -4.40 -4.62
CA VAL A 57 8.13 -3.73 -5.71
C VAL A 57 8.40 -2.29 -5.31
N ASN A 58 9.64 -2.01 -4.92
CA ASN A 58 10.09 -0.66 -4.58
C ASN A 58 10.96 0.00 -5.67
N ALA A 59 11.27 -0.75 -6.74
CA ALA A 59 11.90 -0.26 -7.95
C ALA A 59 10.88 -0.09 -9.08
N ARG A 60 11.33 0.08 -10.33
CA ARG A 60 10.44 0.18 -11.48
C ARG A 60 9.60 -1.08 -11.64
N TRP A 61 8.28 -0.92 -11.66
CA TRP A 61 7.35 -1.96 -12.07
C TRP A 61 7.46 -2.18 -13.58
N LEU A 62 7.79 -3.40 -14.01
CA LEU A 62 7.86 -3.76 -15.43
C LEU A 62 6.48 -4.21 -15.92
N GLY A 63 6.12 -3.86 -17.15
CA GLY A 63 4.89 -4.36 -17.76
C GLY A 63 4.92 -5.89 -17.85
N GLY A 64 3.78 -6.54 -17.54
CA GLY A 64 3.67 -8.01 -17.54
C GLY A 64 4.09 -8.70 -16.24
N MET A 65 4.29 -7.96 -15.14
CA MET A 65 4.52 -8.54 -13.81
C MET A 65 3.26 -9.13 -13.15
N LEU A 66 2.08 -8.89 -13.73
CA LEU A 66 0.78 -9.45 -13.33
C LEU A 66 0.07 -10.01 -14.57
#